data_AF-A0AAJ5USH5-F1
#
_entry.id   AF-A0AAJ5USH5-F1
#
_cell.length_a   1.000
_cell.length_b   1.000
_cell.length_c   1.000
_cell.angle_alpha   90.00
_cell.angle_beta   90.00
_cell.angle_gamma   90.00
#
_symmetry.space_group_name_H-M   'P 1'
#
loop_
_entity.id
_entity.type
_entity.pdbx_description
1 polymer ?
#
loop_
_entity_poly.entity_id
_entity_poly.type
_entity_poly.pdbx_seq_one_letter_code
_entity_poly.pdbx_strand_id
1 'polypeptide(L)'
;MIDEPEIYLHPKAQDKLMDSLRKLTPNNQVFITTHSPYILRHFRNEIDNVDIIKNDLSKKVSTMEQLYFKNPSMSEVTYKAFGVPTQDLHQHLFTTLQLKWIENTDGKHTLNAFDKYLNSYYGVPCDVAFVPRINGEWKQKEFRTLPYVVRNEIDHPEVLEDKMNDLSDENLKESIDCLFNILKCDLLKDNEESA
;
A
#
# COMPACT_ATOMS: atom_id res chain seq x y z
N MET A 1 -10.77 -28.20 -7.14
CA MET A 1 -10.79 -27.26 -6.00
C MET A 1 -9.79 -27.78 -4.98
N ILE A 2 -8.95 -26.91 -4.46
CA ILE A 2 -7.92 -27.23 -3.46
C ILE A 2 -8.17 -26.32 -2.27
N ASP A 3 -8.26 -26.91 -1.09
CA ASP A 3 -8.59 -26.18 0.14
C ASP A 3 -7.32 -25.96 0.98
N GLU A 4 -7.01 -24.69 1.28
CA GLU A 4 -5.86 -24.24 2.08
C GLU A 4 -4.56 -25.05 1.84
N PRO A 5 -4.04 -25.10 0.60
CA PRO A 5 -2.88 -25.94 0.30
C PRO A 5 -1.58 -25.50 0.99
N GLU A 6 -1.56 -24.32 1.60
CA GLU A 6 -0.44 -23.83 2.39
C GLU A 6 -0.26 -24.55 3.73
N ILE A 7 -1.29 -25.22 4.26
CA ILE A 7 -1.18 -25.88 5.56
C ILE A 7 -0.08 -26.94 5.44
N TYR A 8 0.98 -26.80 6.23
CA TYR A 8 2.20 -27.62 6.22
C TYR A 8 3.22 -27.37 5.10
N LEU A 9 3.00 -26.40 4.19
CA LEU A 9 3.98 -26.04 3.17
C LEU A 9 4.84 -24.85 3.60
N HIS A 10 6.15 -25.05 3.58
CA HIS A 10 7.12 -23.94 3.64
C HIS A 10 6.87 -22.95 2.47
N PRO A 11 7.08 -21.63 2.61
CA PRO A 11 6.81 -20.65 1.55
C PRO A 11 7.39 -21.02 0.17
N LYS A 12 8.64 -21.49 0.12
CA LYS A 12 9.27 -22.00 -1.13
C LYS A 12 8.52 -23.17 -1.78
N ALA A 13 7.84 -24.01 -0.99
CA ALA A 13 7.01 -25.09 -1.50
C ALA A 13 5.66 -24.59 -2.01
N GLN A 14 5.09 -23.56 -1.37
CA GLN A 14 3.91 -22.84 -1.88
C GLN A 14 4.20 -22.22 -3.25
N ASP A 15 5.40 -21.64 -3.45
CA ASP A 15 5.82 -21.10 -4.75
C ASP A 15 5.84 -22.18 -5.83
N LYS A 16 6.46 -23.33 -5.55
CA LYS A 16 6.50 -24.48 -6.48
C LYS A 16 5.12 -25.06 -6.77
N LEU A 17 4.24 -25.05 -5.78
CA LEU A 17 2.86 -25.48 -5.95
C LEU A 17 2.15 -24.56 -6.94
N MET A 18 2.21 -23.24 -6.74
CA MET A 18 1.59 -22.27 -7.64
C MET A 18 2.11 -22.40 -9.08
N ASP A 19 3.42 -22.58 -9.25
CA ASP A 19 4.01 -22.80 -10.58
C ASP A 19 3.53 -24.11 -11.24
N SER A 20 3.26 -25.13 -10.44
CA SER A 20 2.71 -26.40 -10.94
C SER A 20 1.24 -26.26 -11.32
N LEU A 21 0.43 -25.59 -10.49
CA LEU A 21 -0.98 -25.34 -10.77
C LEU A 21 -1.16 -24.49 -12.02
N ARG A 22 -0.33 -23.46 -12.21
CA ARG A 22 -0.32 -22.63 -13.43
C ARG A 22 -0.09 -23.41 -14.73
N LYS A 23 0.64 -24.53 -14.69
CA LYS A 23 0.83 -25.37 -15.89
C LYS A 23 -0.44 -26.13 -16.27
N LEU A 24 -1.36 -26.30 -15.34
CA LEU A 24 -2.64 -27.00 -15.55
C LEU A 24 -3.73 -26.04 -16.03
N THR A 25 -3.62 -24.74 -15.75
CA THR A 25 -4.68 -23.75 -16.04
C THR A 25 -5.06 -23.56 -17.51
N PRO A 26 -4.19 -23.78 -18.53
CA PRO A 26 -4.61 -23.62 -19.93
C PRO A 26 -5.77 -24.53 -20.36
N ASN A 27 -5.95 -25.68 -19.68
CA ASN A 27 -7.00 -26.65 -20.00
C ASN A 27 -7.94 -26.92 -18.81
N ASN A 28 -7.71 -26.30 -17.65
CA ASN A 28 -8.44 -26.61 -16.41
C ASN A 28 -8.70 -25.34 -15.60
N GLN A 29 -9.88 -25.24 -14.99
CA GLN A 29 -10.14 -24.21 -13.99
C GLN A 29 -9.71 -24.72 -12.61
N VAL A 30 -8.82 -23.99 -11.94
CA VAL A 30 -8.32 -24.32 -10.61
C VAL A 30 -8.90 -23.30 -9.62
N PHE A 31 -9.59 -23.79 -8.59
CA PHE A 31 -10.06 -22.98 -7.46
C PHE A 31 -9.21 -23.30 -6.24
N ILE A 32 -8.69 -22.26 -5.59
CA ILE A 32 -7.85 -22.32 -4.39
C ILE A 32 -8.49 -21.43 -3.33
N THR A 33 -8.69 -21.96 -2.13
CA THR A 33 -8.92 -21.16 -0.92
C THR A 33 -7.59 -21.02 -0.19
N THR A 34 -7.32 -19.85 0.37
CA THR A 34 -6.05 -19.56 1.01
C THR A 34 -6.21 -18.42 2.01
N HIS A 35 -5.55 -18.55 3.16
CA HIS A 35 -5.23 -17.48 4.08
C HIS A 35 -3.78 -17.01 3.93
N SER A 36 -2.97 -17.71 3.13
CA SER A 36 -1.58 -17.38 2.89
C SER A 36 -1.40 -16.18 1.95
N PRO A 37 -0.75 -15.08 2.40
CA PRO A 37 -0.34 -14.01 1.51
C PRO A 37 0.74 -14.48 0.50
N TYR A 38 1.49 -15.55 0.80
CA TYR A 38 2.52 -16.08 -0.10
C TYR A 38 1.94 -16.75 -1.34
N ILE A 39 0.74 -17.35 -1.24
CA ILE A 39 -0.02 -17.84 -2.39
C ILE A 39 -0.52 -16.65 -3.20
N LEU A 40 -1.11 -15.64 -2.54
CA LEU A 40 -1.65 -14.47 -3.21
C LEU A 40 -0.58 -13.64 -3.94
N ARG A 41 0.69 -13.67 -3.52
CA ARG A 41 1.79 -13.03 -4.26
C ARG A 41 1.93 -13.52 -5.70
N HIS A 42 1.45 -14.73 -5.99
CA HIS A 42 1.48 -15.31 -7.33
C HIS A 42 0.32 -14.82 -8.19
N PHE A 43 -0.49 -13.90 -7.71
CA PHE A 43 -1.59 -13.32 -8.47
C PHE A 43 -1.09 -12.57 -9.71
N ARG A 44 -1.76 -12.83 -10.83
CA ARG A 44 -1.57 -12.15 -12.12
C ARG A 44 -2.90 -11.65 -12.63
N ASN A 45 -3.03 -10.32 -12.76
CA ASN A 45 -4.25 -9.65 -13.22
C ASN A 45 -4.77 -10.19 -14.56
N GLU A 46 -3.92 -10.77 -15.41
CA GLU A 46 -4.30 -11.23 -16.75
C GLU A 46 -4.99 -12.61 -16.75
N ILE A 47 -4.75 -13.44 -15.74
CA ILE A 47 -5.16 -14.85 -15.75
C ILE A 47 -5.82 -15.33 -14.44
N ASP A 48 -5.63 -14.61 -13.35
CA ASP A 48 -6.12 -14.99 -12.03
C ASP A 48 -7.26 -14.06 -11.59
N ASN A 49 -8.21 -14.60 -10.82
CA ASN A 49 -9.24 -13.84 -10.11
C ASN A 49 -9.12 -14.14 -8.61
N VAL A 50 -9.28 -13.12 -7.77
CA VAL A 50 -9.27 -13.27 -6.30
C VAL A 50 -10.55 -12.71 -5.73
N ASP A 51 -11.31 -13.58 -5.06
CA ASP A 51 -12.48 -13.20 -4.28
C ASP A 51 -12.16 -13.25 -2.79
N ILE A 52 -12.38 -12.14 -2.11
CA ILE A 52 -12.18 -11.98 -0.67
C ILE A 52 -13.50 -12.28 0.02
N ILE A 53 -13.49 -13.31 0.86
CA ILE A 53 -14.65 -13.70 1.65
C ILE A 53 -14.46 -13.15 3.06
N LYS A 54 -15.24 -12.13 3.43
CA LYS A 54 -15.22 -11.52 4.76
C LYS A 54 -16.35 -12.08 5.60
N ASN A 55 -15.99 -12.67 6.75
CA ASN A 55 -16.96 -13.16 7.72
C ASN A 55 -17.41 -12.04 8.68
N ASP A 56 -17.97 -10.97 8.11
CA ASP A 56 -18.71 -9.97 8.89
C ASP A 56 -20.15 -10.46 9.13
N LEU A 57 -20.90 -9.75 9.98
CA LEU A 57 -22.32 -10.01 10.34
C LEU A 57 -23.24 -10.38 9.15
N SER A 58 -22.87 -10.03 7.92
CA SER A 58 -23.63 -10.32 6.70
C SER A 58 -22.92 -11.20 5.65
N LYS A 59 -21.82 -11.91 5.99
CA LYS A 59 -21.00 -12.73 5.06
C LYS A 59 -20.85 -12.10 3.68
N LYS A 60 -19.97 -11.10 3.55
CA LYS A 60 -19.76 -10.38 2.30
C LYS A 60 -18.71 -11.08 1.45
N VAL A 61 -19.04 -11.33 0.20
CA VAL A 61 -18.06 -11.67 -0.84
C VAL A 61 -17.76 -10.38 -1.60
N SER A 62 -16.49 -10.02 -1.66
CA SER A 62 -16.01 -8.89 -2.45
C SER A 62 -14.86 -9.38 -3.32
N THR A 63 -14.95 -9.19 -4.62
CA THR A 63 -13.80 -9.37 -5.50
C THR A 63 -12.70 -8.41 -5.07
N MET A 64 -11.46 -8.90 -4.99
CA MET A 64 -10.31 -8.08 -4.65
C MET A 64 -10.25 -6.90 -5.63
N GLU A 65 -10.12 -5.69 -5.09
CA GLU A 65 -9.93 -4.52 -5.94
C GLU A 65 -8.70 -4.69 -6.83
N GLN A 66 -8.70 -4.03 -7.99
CA GLN A 66 -7.55 -4.03 -8.87
C GLN A 66 -6.30 -3.58 -8.10
N LEU A 67 -5.22 -4.32 -8.33
CA LEU A 67 -3.91 -3.93 -7.85
C LEU A 67 -3.43 -2.75 -8.71
N TYR A 68 -2.93 -1.72 -8.05
CA TYR A 68 -2.51 -0.47 -8.67
C TYR A 68 -1.10 -0.58 -9.24
N PHE A 69 -0.26 -1.45 -8.69
CA PHE A 69 1.07 -1.68 -9.24
C PHE A 69 1.04 -2.77 -10.31
N LYS A 70 1.66 -2.48 -11.46
CA LYS A 70 1.82 -3.43 -12.58
C LYS A 70 2.45 -4.75 -12.12
N ASN A 71 3.43 -4.65 -11.21
CA ASN A 71 4.00 -5.78 -10.50
C ASN A 71 3.61 -5.64 -9.02
N PRO A 72 2.54 -6.30 -8.58
CA PRO A 72 2.03 -6.13 -7.23
C PRO A 72 3.03 -6.64 -6.21
N SER A 73 3.28 -5.83 -5.17
CA SER A 73 4.13 -6.24 -4.06
C SER A 73 3.37 -7.17 -3.12
N MET A 74 4.10 -7.99 -2.36
CA MET A 74 3.53 -8.74 -1.23
C MET A 74 2.72 -7.84 -0.30
N SER A 75 3.20 -6.63 -0.06
CA SER A 75 2.59 -5.67 0.85
C SER A 75 1.26 -5.14 0.30
N GLU A 76 1.17 -4.84 -0.99
CA GLU A 76 -0.09 -4.42 -1.64
C GLU A 76 -1.12 -5.54 -1.62
N VAL A 77 -0.71 -6.76 -2.02
CA VAL A 77 -1.59 -7.93 -2.04
C VAL A 77 -2.12 -8.23 -0.64
N THR A 78 -1.25 -8.23 0.36
CA THR A 78 -1.63 -8.47 1.76
C THR A 78 -2.58 -7.39 2.26
N TYR A 79 -2.34 -6.13 1.91
CA TYR A 79 -3.24 -5.02 2.27
C TYR A 79 -4.61 -5.15 1.62
N LYS A 80 -4.66 -5.43 0.31
CA LYS A 80 -5.94 -5.57 -0.41
C LYS A 80 -6.73 -6.79 0.04
N ALA A 81 -6.05 -7.90 0.35
CA ALA A 81 -6.70 -9.13 0.81
C ALA A 81 -7.16 -9.05 2.27
N PHE A 82 -6.30 -8.54 3.17
CA PHE A 82 -6.48 -8.69 4.61
C PHE A 82 -6.57 -7.36 5.38
N GLY A 83 -6.34 -6.23 4.72
CA GLY A 83 -6.34 -4.91 5.37
C GLY A 83 -5.17 -4.69 6.34
N VAL A 84 -4.08 -5.47 6.21
CA VAL A 84 -2.91 -5.39 7.10
C VAL A 84 -1.97 -4.30 6.60
N PRO A 85 -1.86 -3.15 7.29
CA PRO A 85 -0.96 -2.07 6.89
C PRO A 85 0.50 -2.48 7.08
N THR A 86 1.38 -2.05 6.16
CA THR A 86 2.82 -2.25 6.32
C THR A 86 3.59 -1.00 5.93
N GLN A 87 4.72 -0.77 6.60
CA GLN A 87 5.61 0.36 6.32
C GLN A 87 6.13 0.32 4.88
N ASP A 88 6.44 -0.88 4.36
CA ASP A 88 6.88 -1.09 2.98
C ASP A 88 5.83 -0.65 1.95
N LEU A 89 4.54 -0.94 2.19
CA LEU A 89 3.48 -0.47 1.30
C LEU A 89 3.37 1.04 1.31
N HIS A 90 3.39 1.63 2.50
CA HIS A 90 3.33 3.07 2.66
C HIS A 90 4.49 3.78 1.93
N GLN A 91 5.73 3.34 2.16
CA GLN A 91 6.92 3.88 1.49
C GLN A 91 6.80 3.76 -0.03
N HIS A 92 6.38 2.59 -0.54
CA HIS A 92 6.23 2.38 -1.97
C HIS A 92 5.21 3.35 -2.59
N LEU A 93 4.01 3.47 -2.00
CA LEU A 93 2.97 4.40 -2.45
C LEU A 93 3.44 5.85 -2.41
N PHE A 94 4.06 6.25 -1.30
CA PHE A 94 4.56 7.61 -1.11
C PHE A 94 5.61 7.96 -2.19
N THR A 95 6.59 7.08 -2.40
CA THR A 95 7.63 7.27 -3.42
C THR A 95 7.04 7.29 -4.83
N THR A 96 6.06 6.42 -5.14
CA THR A 96 5.40 6.43 -6.45
C THR A 96 4.74 7.79 -6.73
N LEU A 97 3.97 8.32 -5.79
CA LEU A 97 3.32 9.62 -5.95
C LEU A 97 4.33 10.76 -5.99
N GLN A 98 5.39 10.69 -5.19
CA GLN A 98 6.47 11.67 -5.21
C GLN A 98 7.20 11.71 -6.56
N LEU A 99 7.50 10.55 -7.15
CA LEU A 99 8.12 10.46 -8.47
C LEU A 99 7.20 11.01 -9.56
N LYS A 100 5.92 10.65 -9.55
CA LYS A 100 4.93 11.24 -10.47
C LYS A 100 4.90 12.76 -10.35
N TRP A 101 4.90 13.30 -9.13
CA TRP A 101 4.95 14.74 -8.93
C TRP A 101 6.24 15.37 -9.48
N ILE A 102 7.40 14.73 -9.26
CA ILE A 102 8.69 15.19 -9.79
C ILE A 102 8.68 15.22 -11.32
N GLU A 103 8.11 14.21 -11.98
CA GLU A 103 8.04 14.13 -13.44
C GLU A 103 7.14 15.20 -14.06
N ASN A 104 6.14 15.69 -13.31
CA ASN A 104 5.11 16.62 -13.80
C ASN A 104 5.28 18.06 -13.30
N THR A 105 6.32 18.36 -12.52
CA THR A 105 6.54 19.72 -11.98
C THR A 105 7.99 20.16 -12.13
N ASP A 106 8.19 21.45 -12.36
CA ASP A 106 9.51 22.05 -12.37
C ASP A 106 9.91 22.60 -11.00
N GLY A 107 11.22 22.61 -10.71
CA GLY A 107 11.79 23.31 -9.57
C GLY A 107 12.45 22.40 -8.53
N LYS A 108 12.50 22.88 -7.28
CA LYS A 108 13.21 22.16 -6.21
C LYS A 108 12.29 21.14 -5.54
N HIS A 109 12.54 19.87 -5.82
CA HIS A 109 11.81 18.75 -5.22
C HIS A 109 12.31 18.46 -3.81
N THR A 110 11.68 19.11 -2.82
CA THR A 110 11.92 18.83 -1.40
C THR A 110 10.72 18.12 -0.80
N LEU A 111 10.92 17.37 0.28
CA LEU A 111 9.82 16.72 0.99
C LEU A 111 8.77 17.73 1.47
N ASN A 112 9.19 18.91 1.92
CA ASN A 112 8.29 19.99 2.32
C ASN A 112 7.50 20.58 1.14
N ALA A 113 8.06 20.56 -0.07
CA ALA A 113 7.33 20.98 -1.27
C ALA A 113 6.31 19.92 -1.69
N PHE A 114 6.65 18.64 -1.55
CA PHE A 114 5.71 17.54 -1.79
C PHE A 114 4.55 17.54 -0.79
N ASP A 115 4.81 17.74 0.51
CA ASP A 115 3.79 17.91 1.55
C ASP A 115 2.80 19.04 1.22
N LYS A 116 3.32 20.19 0.78
CA LYS A 116 2.49 21.31 0.31
C LYS A 116 1.67 20.94 -0.93
N TYR A 117 2.26 20.19 -1.85
CA TYR A 117 1.56 19.73 -3.06
C TYR A 117 0.39 18.79 -2.70
N LEU A 118 0.58 17.85 -1.78
CA LEU A 118 -0.48 16.97 -1.27
C LEU A 118 -1.66 17.78 -0.72
N ASN A 119 -1.38 18.83 0.04
CA ASN A 119 -2.42 19.74 0.53
C ASN A 119 -3.09 20.54 -0.60
N SER A 120 -2.30 21.24 -1.43
CA SER A 120 -2.87 22.18 -2.41
C SER A 120 -3.60 21.52 -3.58
N TYR A 121 -3.12 20.36 -4.03
CA TYR A 121 -3.64 19.71 -5.24
C TYR A 121 -4.68 18.63 -4.92
N TYR A 122 -4.47 17.86 -3.85
CA TYR A 122 -5.39 16.79 -3.45
C TYR A 122 -6.25 17.15 -2.23
N GLY A 123 -6.04 18.29 -1.59
CA GLY A 123 -6.83 18.73 -0.44
C GLY A 123 -6.53 17.96 0.84
N VAL A 124 -5.37 17.30 0.95
CA VAL A 124 -4.99 16.56 2.16
C VAL A 124 -4.78 17.53 3.32
N PRO A 125 -5.47 17.36 4.47
CA PRO A 125 -5.36 18.29 5.57
C PRO A 125 -3.96 18.26 6.21
N CYS A 126 -3.49 19.44 6.64
CA CYS A 126 -2.28 19.59 7.46
C CYS A 126 -2.68 19.82 8.92
N ASP A 127 -3.24 18.80 9.55
CA ASP A 127 -3.76 18.82 10.92
C ASP A 127 -3.05 17.83 11.86
N VAL A 128 -2.08 17.08 11.34
CA VAL A 128 -1.30 16.12 12.12
C VAL A 128 -0.09 16.82 12.75
N ALA A 129 -0.04 16.76 14.07
CA ALA A 129 1.06 17.26 14.88
C ALA A 129 2.34 16.47 14.62
N PHE A 130 3.45 17.15 14.35
CA PHE A 130 4.76 16.54 14.19
C PHE A 130 5.87 17.40 14.79
N VAL A 131 6.78 16.78 15.53
CA VAL A 131 7.96 17.44 16.12
C VAL A 131 9.21 16.88 15.44
N PRO A 132 9.80 17.61 14.48
CA PRO A 132 10.99 17.14 13.79
C PRO A 132 12.22 17.18 14.70
N ARG A 133 13.15 16.26 14.45
CA ARG A 133 14.48 16.27 15.05
C ARG A 133 15.51 16.57 13.97
N ILE A 134 16.24 17.67 14.12
CA ILE A 134 17.21 18.13 13.10
C ILE A 134 18.54 18.38 13.79
N ASN A 135 19.61 17.76 13.28
CA ASN A 135 20.95 17.82 13.86
C ASN A 135 20.97 17.41 15.35
N GLY A 136 20.15 16.41 15.71
CA GLY A 136 20.04 15.89 17.08
C GLY A 136 19.13 16.69 18.01
N GLU A 137 18.65 17.87 17.61
CA GLU A 137 17.81 18.74 18.43
C GLU A 137 16.34 18.68 18.02
N TRP A 138 15.45 18.59 19.00
CA TRP A 138 14.02 18.76 18.83
C TRP A 138 13.70 20.18 18.36
N LYS A 139 12.90 20.30 17.30
CA LYS A 139 12.49 21.59 16.73
C LYS A 139 11.05 21.91 17.11
N GLN A 140 10.58 23.07 16.67
CA GLN A 140 9.23 23.51 16.94
C GLN A 140 8.23 22.52 16.35
N LYS A 141 7.14 22.27 17.10
CA LYS A 141 6.00 21.49 16.61
C LYS A 141 5.40 22.15 15.37
N GLU A 142 5.19 21.35 14.34
CA GLU A 142 4.55 21.72 13.09
C GLU A 142 3.27 20.91 12.87
N PHE A 143 2.45 21.36 11.93
CA PHE A 143 1.28 20.62 11.46
C PHE A 143 1.46 20.26 9.98
N ARG A 144 1.33 18.97 9.67
CA ARG A 144 1.71 18.38 8.38
C ARG A 144 0.64 17.41 7.91
N THR A 145 0.72 17.00 6.64
CA THR A 145 -0.15 15.94 6.13
C THR A 145 0.19 14.60 6.79
N LEU A 146 -0.80 13.75 7.02
CA LEU A 146 -0.57 12.42 7.62
C LEU A 146 0.49 11.60 6.85
N PRO A 147 0.49 11.54 5.50
CA PRO A 147 1.54 10.82 4.77
C PRO A 147 2.95 11.35 4.98
N TYR A 148 3.11 12.67 5.15
CA TYR A 148 4.40 13.25 5.49
C TYR A 148 4.88 12.81 6.88
N VAL A 149 3.98 12.84 7.87
CA VAL A 149 4.32 12.46 9.25
C VAL A 149 4.71 10.99 9.31
N VAL A 150 3.86 10.10 8.80
CA VAL A 150 4.11 8.65 8.78
C VAL A 150 5.40 8.32 8.01
N ARG A 151 5.67 8.98 6.88
CA ARG A 151 6.94 8.79 6.15
C ARG A 151 8.14 9.16 7.00
N ASN A 152 8.11 10.29 7.70
CA ASN A 152 9.24 10.73 8.51
C ASN A 152 9.43 9.87 9.75
N GLU A 153 8.35 9.40 10.38
CA GLU A 153 8.43 8.47 11.52
C GLU A 153 9.06 7.12 11.12
N ILE A 154 8.76 6.62 9.91
CA ILE A 154 9.37 5.40 9.36
C ILE A 154 10.85 5.61 9.04
N ASP A 155 11.19 6.67 8.31
CA ASP A 155 12.55 6.90 7.81
C ASP A 155 13.51 7.42 8.90
N HIS A 156 12.96 8.05 9.94
CA HIS A 156 13.68 8.67 11.05
C HIS A 156 13.13 8.18 12.39
N PRO A 157 13.36 6.92 12.79
CA PRO A 157 12.80 6.35 14.02
C PRO A 157 13.24 7.10 15.28
N GLU A 158 14.33 7.89 15.23
CA GLU A 158 14.76 8.77 16.31
C GLU A 158 13.74 9.86 16.68
N VAL A 159 12.76 10.15 15.81
CA VAL A 159 11.67 11.09 16.10
C VAL A 159 10.59 10.48 17.00
N LEU A 160 10.59 9.16 17.17
CA LEU A 160 9.70 8.43 18.09
C LEU A 160 10.25 8.37 19.53
N GLU A 161 11.51 8.78 19.72
CA GLU A 161 12.11 8.90 21.05
C GLU A 161 11.41 9.98 21.89
N ASP A 162 11.61 9.92 23.21
CA ASP A 162 11.03 10.85 24.19
C ASP A 162 9.48 10.98 24.11
N LYS A 163 8.81 10.08 23.37
CA LYS A 163 7.37 10.12 23.07
C LYS A 163 6.94 11.43 22.43
N MET A 164 7.80 12.01 21.58
CA MET A 164 7.51 13.26 20.87
C MET A 164 6.54 13.05 19.71
N ASN A 165 6.61 11.89 19.05
CA ASN A 165 5.73 11.46 17.95
C ASN A 165 5.33 9.99 18.17
N ASP A 166 4.31 9.50 17.45
CA ASP A 166 3.76 8.15 17.65
C ASP A 166 3.25 7.55 16.34
N LEU A 167 3.98 6.55 15.86
CA LEU A 167 3.59 5.77 14.70
C LEU A 167 2.66 4.62 15.14
N SER A 168 1.36 4.88 15.08
CA SER A 168 0.34 3.86 15.33
C SER A 168 -0.04 3.10 14.06
N ASP A 169 -0.51 1.86 14.21
CA ASP A 169 -1.04 1.06 13.09
C ASP A 169 -2.25 1.75 12.42
N GLU A 170 -3.04 2.50 13.20
CA GLU A 170 -4.16 3.28 12.68
C GLU A 170 -3.67 4.42 11.78
N ASN A 171 -2.70 5.22 12.23
CA ASN A 171 -2.10 6.29 11.43
C ASN A 171 -1.47 5.74 10.13
N LEU A 172 -0.77 4.60 10.24
CA LEU A 172 -0.17 3.95 9.08
C LEU A 172 -1.25 3.50 8.08
N LYS A 173 -2.33 2.89 8.55
CA LYS A 173 -3.45 2.45 7.73
C LYS A 173 -4.17 3.63 7.07
N GLU A 174 -4.54 4.65 7.84
CA GLU A 174 -5.19 5.86 7.34
C GLU A 174 -4.33 6.57 6.28
N SER A 175 -3.01 6.62 6.49
CA SER A 175 -2.08 7.16 5.51
C SER A 175 -2.02 6.34 4.22
N ILE A 176 -1.97 5.01 4.32
CA ILE A 176 -2.02 4.11 3.16
C ILE A 176 -3.34 4.30 2.38
N ASP A 177 -4.47 4.35 3.08
CA ASP A 177 -5.79 4.59 2.48
C ASP A 177 -5.82 5.95 1.77
N CYS A 178 -5.26 7.00 2.38
CA CYS A 178 -5.11 8.32 1.77
C CYS A 178 -4.29 8.27 0.47
N LEU A 179 -3.10 7.66 0.49
CA LEU A 179 -2.22 7.57 -0.67
C LEU A 179 -2.83 6.74 -1.81
N PHE A 180 -3.54 5.65 -1.49
CA PHE A 180 -4.28 4.89 -2.52
C PHE A 180 -5.37 5.72 -3.18
N ASN A 181 -6.13 6.50 -2.40
CA ASN A 181 -7.18 7.35 -2.96
C ASN A 181 -6.59 8.40 -3.92
N ILE A 182 -5.44 8.98 -3.58
CA ILE A 182 -4.70 9.90 -4.46
C ILE A 182 -4.28 9.19 -5.74
N LEU A 183 -3.64 8.02 -5.62
CA LEU A 183 -3.18 7.25 -6.79
C LEU A 183 -4.33 6.84 -7.71
N LYS A 184 -5.48 6.48 -7.14
CA LYS A 184 -6.70 6.18 -7.89
C LYS A 184 -7.20 7.40 -8.67
N CYS A 185 -7.23 8.58 -8.04
CA CYS A 185 -7.62 9.82 -8.69
C CYS A 185 -6.71 10.17 -9.88
N ASP A 186 -5.40 9.95 -9.76
CA ASP A 186 -4.47 10.19 -10.87
C ASP A 186 -4.70 9.23 -12.04
N LEU A 187 -4.84 7.93 -11.77
CA LEU A 187 -5.06 6.93 -12.81
C LEU A 187 -6.38 7.15 -13.57
N LEU A 188 -7.41 7.68 -12.91
CA LEU A 188 -8.66 8.04 -13.58
C LEU A 188 -8.45 9.22 -14.55
N LYS A 189 -7.65 10.22 -14.20
CA LYS A 189 -7.33 11.36 -15.06
C LYS A 189 -6.48 10.95 -16.27
N ASP A 190 -5.46 10.13 -16.06
CA ASP A 190 -4.56 9.66 -17.13
C ASP A 190 -5.35 8.89 -18.23
N ASN A 191 -6.39 8.15 -17.83
CA ASN A 191 -7.26 7.42 -18.76
C ASN A 191 -8.24 8.32 -19.53
N GLU A 192 -8.67 9.45 -18.96
CA GLU A 192 -9.52 10.44 -19.64
C GLU A 192 -8.75 11.27 -20.66
N GLU A 193 -7.46 11.56 -20.42
CA GLU A 193 -6.61 12.31 -21.36
C GLU A 193 -6.10 11.47 -22.55
N SER A 194 -6.17 10.13 -22.44
CA SER A 194 -5.72 9.19 -23.48
C SER A 194 -6.83 8.71 -24.42
N ALA A 195 -8.07 9.18 -24.24
CA ALA A 195 -9.27 8.81 -25.01
C ALA A 195 -9.72 9.92 -25.97
#